data_AF-A0ABD2VFR0-F1
#
_entry.id   AF-A0ABD2VFR0-F1
#
_cell.length_a   1.000
_cell.length_b   1.000
_cell.length_c   1.000
_cell.angle_alpha   90.00
_cell.angle_beta   90.00
_cell.angle_gamma   90.00
#
_symmetry.space_group_name_H-M   'P 1'
#
loop_
_entity.id
_entity.type
_entity.pdbx_description
1 polymer ?
#
loop_
_entity_poly.entity_id
_entity_poly.type
_entity_poly.pdbx_seq_one_letter_code
_entity_poly.pdbx_strand_id
1 'polypeptide(L)'
;MVTAYICHYNVHSIENELEESRQIRSVVQSALALCSSVYVLTSIFGFLLFGDATLDDVLANFDADLGIPFGSFLNDVVRVSYAAHLMLVFPIVFYPLRLNLDGLVFPSARPLTLDNLRFALISGGLIAIIFLGANFIPSIWDAFQFTGATAAVCIGFIFPAAVTLRDRYGIATKRDKILSIFMIVLAVFSNMVAIYSDAYALFKKNSSPRE
;
A
#
# COMPACT_ATOMS: atom_id res chain seq x y z
N MET A 1 7.97 2.86 3.06
CA MET A 1 8.19 1.56 3.74
C MET A 1 6.92 0.94 4.33
N VAL A 2 6.11 1.66 5.11
CA VAL A 2 4.89 1.07 5.73
C VAL A 2 3.93 0.48 4.70
N THR A 3 3.72 1.17 3.57
CA THR A 3 2.91 0.68 2.44
C THR A 3 3.40 -0.64 1.86
N ALA A 4 4.70 -0.90 1.86
CA ALA A 4 5.26 -2.12 1.26
C ALA A 4 4.94 -3.38 2.09
N TYR A 5 4.64 -3.21 3.37
CA TYR A 5 4.36 -4.31 4.30
C TYR A 5 2.89 -4.35 4.76
N ILE A 6 2.01 -3.59 4.12
CA ILE A 6 0.58 -3.57 4.47
C ILE A 6 -0.15 -4.73 3.80
N CYS A 7 -0.42 -5.79 4.57
CA CYS A 7 -1.25 -6.92 4.13
C CYS A 7 -2.39 -7.25 5.10
N HIS A 8 -2.53 -6.46 6.17
CA HIS A 8 -3.40 -6.71 7.32
C HIS A 8 -4.88 -6.88 6.94
N TYR A 9 -5.36 -6.19 5.91
CA TYR A 9 -6.75 -6.31 5.44
C TYR A 9 -7.06 -7.66 4.78
N ASN A 10 -6.05 -8.41 4.34
CA ASN A 10 -6.20 -9.74 3.75
C ASN A 10 -5.98 -10.88 4.75
N VAL A 11 -5.46 -10.59 5.96
CA VAL A 11 -5.06 -11.63 6.93
C VAL A 11 -6.23 -12.55 7.28
N HIS A 12 -7.41 -11.99 7.54
CA HIS A 12 -8.59 -12.80 7.87
C HIS A 12 -9.11 -13.63 6.70
N SER A 13 -9.06 -13.10 5.47
CA SER A 13 -9.42 -13.88 4.28
C SER A 13 -8.46 -15.06 4.09
N ILE A 14 -7.15 -14.83 4.23
CA ILE A 14 -6.15 -15.90 4.16
C ILE A 14 -6.39 -16.93 5.27
N GLU A 15 -6.70 -16.48 6.49
CA GLU A 15 -7.02 -17.37 7.60
C GLU A 15 -8.19 -18.31 7.32
N ASN A 16 -9.24 -17.77 6.70
CA ASN A 16 -10.47 -18.51 6.39
C ASN A 16 -10.27 -19.54 5.25
N GLU A 17 -9.28 -19.32 4.38
CA GLU A 17 -8.96 -20.24 3.28
C GLU A 17 -7.96 -21.34 3.69
N LEU A 18 -7.31 -21.21 4.86
CA LEU A 18 -6.38 -22.22 5.37
C LEU A 18 -7.15 -23.40 5.99
N GLU A 19 -6.68 -24.61 5.72
CA GLU A 19 -7.22 -25.84 6.34
C GLU A 19 -7.07 -25.81 7.88
N GLU A 20 -5.95 -25.27 8.38
CA GLU A 20 -5.68 -25.10 9.80
C GLU A 20 -5.27 -23.66 10.12
N SER A 21 -6.06 -22.95 10.92
CA SER A 21 -5.76 -21.55 11.32
C SER A 21 -4.41 -21.41 12.05
N ARG A 22 -3.90 -22.48 12.69
CA ARG A 22 -2.58 -22.46 13.36
C ARG A 22 -1.43 -22.20 12.38
N GLN A 23 -1.61 -22.52 11.10
CA GLN A 23 -0.57 -22.35 10.07
C GLN A 23 -0.37 -20.89 9.67
N ILE A 24 -1.33 -20.00 9.96
CA ILE A 24 -1.27 -18.60 9.51
C ILE A 24 0.01 -17.89 9.91
N ARG A 25 0.52 -18.15 11.13
CA ARG A 25 1.75 -17.54 11.61
C ARG A 25 2.95 -17.92 10.73
N SER A 26 3.08 -19.20 10.38
CA SER A 26 4.18 -19.68 9.53
C SER A 26 4.06 -19.12 8.11
N VAL A 27 2.84 -19.07 7.56
CA VAL A 27 2.57 -18.51 6.24
C VAL A 27 2.95 -17.04 6.19
N VAL A 28 2.50 -16.24 7.16
CA VAL A 28 2.81 -14.80 7.23
C VAL A 28 4.30 -14.57 7.43
N GLN A 29 4.97 -15.34 8.31
CA GLN A 29 6.42 -15.19 8.53
C GLN A 29 7.23 -15.51 7.27
N SER A 30 6.93 -16.61 6.58
CA SER A 30 7.60 -16.98 5.32
C SER A 30 7.36 -15.95 4.23
N ALA A 31 6.13 -15.44 4.10
CA ALA A 31 5.79 -14.40 3.14
C ALA A 31 6.56 -13.11 3.43
N LEU A 32 6.59 -12.64 4.68
CA LEU A 32 7.32 -11.45 5.08
C LEU A 32 8.84 -11.61 4.88
N ALA A 33 9.39 -12.78 5.16
CA ALA A 33 10.81 -13.07 4.93
C ALA A 33 11.16 -13.00 3.43
N LEU A 34 10.31 -13.59 2.58
CA LEU A 34 10.48 -13.56 1.12
C LEU A 34 10.31 -12.13 0.56
N CYS A 35 9.30 -11.38 0.98
CA CYS A 35 9.13 -9.98 0.57
C CYS A 35 10.34 -9.14 1.00
N SER A 36 10.82 -9.33 2.23
CA SER A 36 11.97 -8.58 2.75
C SER A 36 13.25 -8.91 2.01
N SER A 37 13.50 -10.18 1.67
CA SER A 37 14.69 -10.55 0.91
C SER A 37 14.67 -9.91 -0.48
N VAL A 38 13.53 -9.93 -1.17
CA VAL A 38 13.37 -9.28 -2.48
C VAL A 38 13.61 -7.77 -2.35
N TYR A 39 12.99 -7.09 -1.39
CA TYR A 39 13.18 -5.64 -1.20
C TYR A 39 14.62 -5.27 -0.89
N VAL A 40 15.29 -6.01 0.00
CA VAL A 40 16.69 -5.76 0.36
C VAL A 40 17.61 -6.01 -0.83
N LEU A 41 17.46 -7.13 -1.54
CA LEU A 41 18.30 -7.44 -2.71
C LEU A 41 18.13 -6.39 -3.80
N THR A 42 16.89 -6.03 -4.15
CA THR A 42 16.61 -5.00 -5.16
C THR A 42 17.19 -3.65 -4.75
N SER A 43 17.08 -3.27 -3.46
CA SER A 43 17.65 -2.01 -2.96
C SER A 43 19.17 -1.99 -3.00
N ILE A 44 19.83 -3.10 -2.59
CA ILE A 44 21.29 -3.22 -2.62
C ILE A 44 21.80 -3.13 -4.06
N PHE A 45 21.25 -3.92 -4.97
CA PHE A 45 21.71 -3.91 -6.37
C PHE A 45 21.37 -2.61 -7.08
N GLY A 46 20.20 -2.01 -6.82
CA GLY A 46 19.85 -0.70 -7.35
C GLY A 46 20.83 0.38 -6.90
N PHE A 47 21.16 0.42 -5.60
CA PHE A 47 22.12 1.38 -5.07
C PHE A 47 23.55 1.12 -5.58
N LEU A 48 23.98 -0.15 -5.72
CA LEU A 48 25.30 -0.47 -6.29
C LEU A 48 25.42 -0.04 -7.76
N LEU A 49 24.31 -0.06 -8.51
CA LEU A 49 24.31 0.29 -9.93
C LEU A 49 24.24 1.80 -10.18
N PHE A 50 23.40 2.52 -9.43
CA PHE A 50 23.11 3.94 -9.66
C PHE A 50 23.63 4.88 -8.58
N GLY A 51 24.01 4.36 -7.41
CA GLY A 51 24.47 5.14 -6.27
C GLY A 51 23.48 6.24 -5.89
N ASP A 52 24.00 7.45 -5.69
CA ASP A 52 23.21 8.64 -5.34
C ASP A 52 22.29 9.12 -6.49
N ALA A 53 22.43 8.58 -7.71
CA ALA A 53 21.59 8.91 -8.86
C ALA A 53 20.37 7.97 -9.01
N THR A 54 20.09 7.13 -8.02
CA THR A 54 18.88 6.28 -8.01
C THR A 54 17.62 7.15 -7.99
N LEU A 55 16.73 6.96 -8.94
CA LEU A 55 15.45 7.68 -9.03
C LEU A 55 14.37 6.98 -8.19
N ASP A 56 13.30 7.72 -7.86
CA ASP A 56 12.15 7.19 -7.13
C ASP A 56 11.47 6.03 -7.91
N ASP A 57 11.43 6.16 -9.25
CA ASP A 57 11.14 5.05 -10.15
C ASP A 57 12.45 4.49 -10.70
N VAL A 58 12.89 3.37 -10.13
CA VAL A 58 14.13 2.72 -10.53
C VAL A 58 14.10 2.22 -11.99
N LEU A 59 12.93 1.95 -12.57
CA LEU A 59 12.84 1.57 -13.98
C LEU A 59 13.18 2.75 -14.90
N ALA A 60 12.99 4.00 -14.45
CA ALA A 60 13.38 5.19 -15.20
C ALA A 60 14.92 5.31 -15.31
N ASN A 61 15.68 4.78 -14.34
CA ASN A 61 17.14 4.74 -14.44
C ASN A 61 17.63 3.87 -15.62
N PHE A 62 16.83 2.88 -16.06
CA PHE A 62 17.16 1.98 -17.16
C PHE A 62 16.73 2.50 -18.54
N ASP A 63 16.15 3.71 -18.62
CA ASP A 63 15.84 4.34 -19.91
C ASP A 63 17.09 4.90 -20.61
N ALA A 64 18.16 5.13 -19.85
CA ALA A 64 19.47 5.47 -20.40
C ALA A 64 20.19 4.21 -20.95
N ASP A 65 20.97 4.38 -22.01
CA ASP A 65 21.83 3.31 -22.51
C ASP A 65 22.99 3.05 -21.54
N LEU A 66 22.88 1.96 -20.78
CA LEU A 66 23.88 1.52 -19.81
C LEU A 66 25.03 0.73 -20.46
N GLY A 67 25.03 0.55 -21.79
CA GLY A 67 26.04 -0.24 -22.49
C GLY A 67 25.96 -1.75 -22.21
N ILE A 68 24.84 -2.20 -21.61
CA ILE A 68 24.60 -3.61 -21.29
C ILE A 68 23.96 -4.27 -22.52
N PRO A 69 24.53 -5.38 -23.03
CA PRO A 69 23.94 -6.09 -24.16
C PRO A 69 22.52 -6.54 -23.83
N PHE A 70 21.58 -6.28 -24.74
CA PHE A 70 20.13 -6.54 -24.55
C PHE A 70 19.44 -5.73 -23.43
N GLY A 71 20.09 -4.73 -22.83
CA GLY A 71 19.54 -3.97 -21.71
C GLY A 71 18.20 -3.28 -22.03
N SER A 72 18.11 -2.61 -23.18
CA SER A 72 16.88 -1.95 -23.64
C SER A 72 15.73 -2.93 -23.84
N PHE A 73 15.99 -4.06 -24.50
CA PHE A 73 14.99 -5.12 -24.70
C PHE A 73 14.50 -5.71 -23.36
N LEU A 74 15.41 -5.94 -22.41
CA LEU A 74 15.02 -6.42 -21.08
C LEU A 74 14.19 -5.38 -20.32
N ASN A 75 14.54 -4.10 -20.40
CA ASN A 75 13.74 -3.01 -19.81
C ASN A 75 12.31 -3.00 -20.38
N ASP A 76 12.17 -3.09 -21.70
CA ASP A 76 10.86 -3.14 -22.37
C ASP A 76 10.03 -4.35 -21.91
N VAL A 77 10.65 -5.54 -21.83
CA VAL A 77 9.99 -6.76 -21.35
C VAL A 77 9.50 -6.59 -19.91
N VAL A 78 10.33 -6.02 -19.02
CA VAL A 78 9.97 -5.77 -17.62
C VAL A 78 8.81 -4.77 -17.54
N ARG A 79 8.84 -3.68 -18.31
CA ARG A 79 7.77 -2.67 -18.33
C ARG A 79 6.44 -3.23 -18.83
N VAL A 80 6.47 -4.02 -19.92
CA VAL A 80 5.26 -4.67 -20.44
C VAL A 80 4.72 -5.70 -19.45
N SER A 81 5.60 -6.49 -18.83
CA SER A 81 5.21 -7.45 -17.79
C SER A 81 4.58 -6.75 -16.58
N TYR A 82 5.16 -5.63 -16.14
CA TYR A 82 4.63 -4.82 -15.06
C TYR A 82 3.25 -4.23 -15.40
N ALA A 83 3.08 -3.67 -16.60
CA ALA A 83 1.79 -3.14 -17.06
C ALA A 83 0.72 -4.24 -17.12
N ALA A 84 1.05 -5.42 -17.64
CA ALA A 84 0.15 -6.57 -17.67
C ALA A 84 -0.21 -7.04 -16.25
N HIS A 85 0.77 -7.09 -15.34
CA HIS A 85 0.53 -7.40 -13.94
C HIS A 85 -0.45 -6.43 -13.28
N LEU A 86 -0.25 -5.12 -13.45
CA LEU A 86 -1.16 -4.10 -12.92
C LEU A 86 -2.59 -4.23 -13.48
N MET A 87 -2.72 -4.52 -14.78
CA MET A 87 -4.02 -4.76 -15.42
C MET A 87 -4.76 -5.96 -14.79
N LEU A 88 -4.03 -7.02 -14.42
CA LEU A 88 -4.61 -8.22 -13.80
C LEU A 88 -4.90 -8.05 -12.30
N VAL A 89 -4.09 -7.26 -11.59
CA VAL A 89 -4.29 -7.00 -10.15
C VAL A 89 -5.42 -6.00 -9.93
N PHE A 90 -5.63 -5.05 -10.84
CA PHE A 90 -6.65 -4.01 -10.67
C PHE A 90 -8.06 -4.57 -10.35
N PRO A 91 -8.62 -5.54 -11.10
CA PRO A 91 -9.93 -6.12 -10.78
C PRO A 91 -10.00 -6.76 -9.39
N ILE A 92 -8.91 -7.40 -8.95
CA ILE A 92 -8.84 -8.10 -7.66
C ILE A 92 -8.93 -7.09 -6.51
N VAL A 93 -8.28 -5.93 -6.63
CA VAL A 93 -8.31 -4.87 -5.60
C VAL A 93 -9.59 -4.03 -5.70
N PHE A 94 -10.08 -3.79 -6.92
CA PHE A 94 -11.28 -3.00 -7.16
C PHE A 94 -12.55 -3.69 -6.64
N TYR A 95 -12.59 -5.02 -6.68
CA TYR A 95 -13.71 -5.80 -6.18
C TYR A 95 -14.07 -5.53 -4.70
N PRO A 96 -13.16 -5.73 -3.72
CA PRO A 96 -13.45 -5.44 -2.32
C PRO A 96 -13.66 -3.95 -2.09
N LEU A 97 -12.97 -3.05 -2.82
CA LEU A 97 -13.20 -1.60 -2.72
C LEU A 97 -14.65 -1.25 -3.04
N ARG A 98 -15.20 -1.81 -4.14
CA ARG A 98 -16.60 -1.62 -4.52
C ARG A 98 -17.57 -2.14 -3.47
N LEU A 99 -17.33 -3.33 -2.93
CA LEU A 99 -18.21 -3.92 -1.91
C LEU A 99 -18.19 -3.11 -0.60
N ASN A 100 -17.01 -2.64 -0.18
CA ASN A 100 -16.90 -1.79 1.01
C ASN A 100 -17.61 -0.45 0.80
N LEU A 101 -17.50 0.15 -0.39
CA LEU A 101 -18.21 1.39 -0.70
C LEU A 101 -19.73 1.19 -0.77
N ASP A 102 -20.20 0.10 -1.38
CA ASP A 102 -21.62 -0.26 -1.41
C ASP A 102 -22.19 -0.45 0.00
N GLY A 103 -21.49 -1.21 0.85
CA GLY A 103 -21.91 -1.41 2.24
C GLY A 103 -21.88 -0.13 3.08
N LEU A 104 -20.97 0.79 2.79
CA LEU A 104 -20.88 2.09 3.47
C LEU A 104 -22.01 3.04 3.07
N VAL A 105 -22.32 3.13 1.77
CA VAL A 105 -23.32 4.08 1.24
C VAL A 105 -24.75 3.51 1.32
N PHE A 106 -24.90 2.19 1.18
CA PHE A 106 -26.19 1.51 1.12
C PHE A 106 -26.28 0.33 2.11
N PRO A 107 -26.17 0.58 3.43
CA PRO A 107 -26.04 -0.47 4.44
C PRO A 107 -27.25 -1.42 4.56
N SER A 108 -28.43 -0.99 4.13
CA SER A 108 -29.67 -1.79 4.19
C SER A 108 -30.17 -2.26 2.82
N ALA A 109 -29.37 -2.06 1.76
CA ALA A 109 -29.78 -2.45 0.42
C ALA A 109 -29.59 -3.95 0.16
N ARG A 110 -30.31 -4.45 -0.85
CA ARG A 110 -30.19 -5.82 -1.34
C ARG A 110 -28.78 -6.08 -1.90
N PRO A 111 -28.29 -7.33 -1.97
CA PRO A 111 -26.96 -7.64 -2.51
C PRO A 111 -26.69 -6.95 -3.85
N LEU A 112 -25.49 -6.37 -4.00
CA LEU A 112 -25.10 -5.59 -5.19
C LEU A 112 -25.22 -6.38 -6.49
N THR A 113 -25.06 -7.70 -6.44
CA THR A 113 -25.19 -8.62 -7.59
C THR A 113 -26.59 -8.66 -8.19
N LEU A 114 -27.61 -8.22 -7.46
CA LEU A 114 -29.00 -8.20 -7.93
C LEU A 114 -29.42 -6.86 -8.53
N ASP A 115 -28.60 -5.82 -8.40
CA ASP A 115 -28.91 -4.44 -8.80
C ASP A 115 -27.88 -3.92 -9.79
N ASN A 116 -28.13 -4.17 -11.07
CA ASN A 116 -27.23 -3.80 -12.17
C ASN A 116 -27.03 -2.28 -12.30
N LEU A 117 -28.05 -1.48 -11.98
CA LEU A 117 -27.93 -0.02 -12.07
C LEU A 117 -27.01 0.48 -10.96
N ARG A 118 -27.23 0.04 -9.72
CA ARG A 118 -26.37 0.41 -8.59
C ARG A 118 -24.94 -0.07 -8.80
N PHE A 119 -24.76 -1.29 -9.29
CA PHE A 119 -23.47 -1.82 -9.68
C PHE A 119 -22.75 -0.93 -10.71
N ALA A 120 -23.45 -0.52 -11.77
CA ALA A 120 -22.90 0.31 -12.82
C ALA A 120 -22.56 1.72 -12.31
N LEU A 121 -23.42 2.32 -11.50
CA LEU A 121 -23.21 3.65 -10.92
C LEU A 121 -22.01 3.68 -9.96
N ILE A 122 -21.91 2.72 -9.04
CA ILE A 122 -20.79 2.64 -8.10
C ILE A 122 -19.49 2.36 -8.86
N SER A 123 -19.49 1.38 -9.77
CA SER A 123 -18.28 1.03 -10.53
C SER A 123 -17.83 2.18 -11.43
N GLY A 124 -18.77 2.78 -12.19
CA GLY A 124 -18.49 3.92 -13.07
C GLY A 124 -18.03 5.15 -12.29
N GLY A 125 -18.68 5.46 -11.18
CA GLY A 125 -18.29 6.57 -10.30
C GLY A 125 -16.90 6.38 -9.70
N LEU A 126 -16.59 5.17 -9.22
CA LEU A 126 -15.29 4.86 -8.64
C LEU A 126 -14.16 4.90 -9.69
N ILE A 127 -14.40 4.36 -10.90
CA ILE A 127 -13.45 4.47 -12.03
C ILE A 127 -13.25 5.93 -12.41
N ALA A 128 -14.32 6.73 -12.48
CA ALA A 128 -14.22 8.15 -12.81
C ALA A 128 -13.39 8.92 -11.77
N ILE A 129 -13.60 8.66 -10.48
CA ILE A 129 -12.80 9.27 -9.39
C ILE A 129 -11.33 8.87 -9.49
N ILE A 130 -11.04 7.58 -9.68
CA ILE A 130 -9.66 7.08 -9.83
C ILE A 130 -8.99 7.72 -11.05
N PHE A 131 -9.70 7.77 -12.18
CA PHE A 131 -9.19 8.37 -13.42
C PHE A 131 -8.90 9.87 -13.25
N LEU A 132 -9.83 10.62 -12.64
CA LEU A 132 -9.59 12.03 -12.34
C LEU A 132 -8.38 12.20 -11.42
N GLY A 133 -8.32 11.43 -10.32
CA GLY A 133 -7.18 11.45 -9.40
C GLY A 133 -5.85 11.18 -10.10
N ALA A 134 -5.80 10.19 -10.98
CA ALA A 134 -4.60 9.85 -11.75
C ALA A 134 -4.15 10.96 -12.71
N ASN A 135 -5.07 11.80 -13.22
CA ASN A 135 -4.72 12.94 -14.06
C ASN A 135 -4.21 14.16 -13.25
N PHE A 136 -4.62 14.29 -11.98
CA PHE A 136 -4.23 15.42 -11.14
C PHE A 136 -2.99 15.17 -10.28
N ILE A 137 -2.65 13.91 -10.00
CA ILE A 137 -1.49 13.55 -9.18
C ILE A 137 -0.30 13.26 -10.11
N PRO A 138 0.71 14.15 -10.19
CA PRO A 138 1.81 14.01 -11.14
C PRO A 138 2.82 12.92 -10.75
N SER A 139 2.84 12.50 -9.48
CA SER A 139 3.73 11.46 -8.99
C SER A 139 2.98 10.42 -8.17
N ILE A 140 3.14 9.14 -8.52
CA ILE A 140 2.61 8.02 -7.73
C ILE A 140 3.20 7.97 -6.32
N TRP A 141 4.40 8.55 -6.13
CA TRP A 141 5.07 8.59 -4.84
C TRP A 141 4.29 9.41 -3.82
N ASP A 142 3.72 10.55 -4.24
CA ASP A 142 2.88 11.39 -3.38
C ASP A 142 1.68 10.59 -2.85
N ALA A 143 1.06 9.79 -3.72
CA ALA A 143 -0.06 8.93 -3.34
C ALA A 143 0.36 7.83 -2.36
N PHE A 144 1.53 7.21 -2.56
CA PHE A 144 2.06 6.18 -1.64
C PHE A 144 2.51 6.75 -0.30
N GLN A 145 3.15 7.92 -0.27
CA GLN A 145 3.52 8.59 0.98
C GLN A 145 2.27 8.94 1.78
N PHE A 146 1.29 9.59 1.16
CA PHE A 146 0.05 9.99 1.82
C PHE A 146 -0.73 8.77 2.34
N THR A 147 -0.97 7.77 1.49
CA THR A 147 -1.71 6.57 1.89
C THR A 147 -0.94 5.76 2.93
N GLY A 148 0.39 5.76 2.85
CA GLY A 148 1.29 5.13 3.80
C GLY A 148 1.23 5.74 5.18
N ALA A 149 1.35 7.06 5.26
CA ALA A 149 1.30 7.81 6.52
C ALA A 149 -0.12 7.80 7.12
N THR A 150 -1.17 7.61 6.33
CA THR A 150 -2.55 7.65 6.85
C THR A 150 -3.12 6.24 7.02
N ALA A 151 -3.69 5.69 5.96
CA ALA A 151 -4.44 4.45 5.98
C ALA A 151 -3.57 3.26 6.42
N ALA A 152 -2.34 3.13 5.91
CA ALA A 152 -1.50 1.99 6.24
C ALA A 152 -1.05 2.01 7.70
N VAL A 153 -0.72 3.17 8.27
CA VAL A 153 -0.41 3.27 9.70
C VAL A 153 -1.63 3.01 10.59
N CYS A 154 -2.80 3.50 10.18
CA CYS A 154 -4.05 3.21 10.90
C CYS A 154 -4.33 1.71 10.95
N ILE A 155 -4.27 1.03 9.80
CA ILE A 155 -4.58 -0.40 9.68
C ILE A 155 -3.49 -1.27 10.32
N GLY A 156 -2.21 -0.93 10.14
CA GLY A 156 -1.09 -1.74 10.61
C GLY A 156 -0.76 -1.58 12.09
N PHE A 157 -1.03 -0.41 12.67
CA PHE A 157 -0.58 -0.09 14.04
C PHE A 157 -1.72 0.39 14.95
N ILE A 158 -2.47 1.41 14.54
CA ILE A 158 -3.40 2.10 15.45
C ILE A 158 -4.64 1.24 15.74
N PHE A 159 -5.32 0.73 14.71
CA PHE A 159 -6.55 -0.04 14.90
C PHE A 159 -6.32 -1.37 15.64
N PRO A 160 -5.31 -2.20 15.29
CA PRO A 160 -5.04 -3.43 16.04
C PRO A 160 -4.71 -3.15 17.52
N ALA A 161 -3.94 -2.09 17.80
CA ALA A 161 -3.62 -1.67 19.16
C ALA A 161 -4.87 -1.16 19.90
N ALA A 162 -5.72 -0.37 19.25
CA ALA A 162 -6.96 0.12 19.83
C ALA A 162 -7.94 -1.00 20.17
N VAL A 163 -8.05 -2.02 19.31
CA VAL A 163 -8.85 -3.23 19.56
C VAL A 163 -8.32 -3.98 20.78
N THR A 164 -7.01 -4.17 20.88
CA THR A 164 -6.35 -4.81 22.06
C THR A 164 -6.59 -4.02 23.35
N LEU A 165 -6.62 -2.69 23.30
CA LEU A 165 -6.91 -1.85 24.46
C LEU A 165 -8.39 -1.86 24.85
N ARG A 166 -9.29 -1.96 23.88
CA ARG A 166 -10.74 -2.11 24.08
C ARG A 166 -11.14 -3.58 24.25
N ASP A 167 -10.29 -4.35 24.91
CA ASP A 167 -10.55 -5.75 25.20
C ASP A 167 -11.70 -5.89 26.21
N ARG A 168 -12.88 -6.27 25.69
CA ARG A 168 -14.10 -6.50 26.47
C ARG A 168 -14.06 -7.84 27.21
N TYR A 169 -13.31 -8.81 26.71
CA TYR A 169 -13.32 -10.20 27.18
C TYR A 169 -12.18 -10.50 28.16
N GLY A 170 -11.26 -9.55 28.38
CA GLY A 170 -10.19 -9.67 29.37
C GLY A 170 -9.06 -10.64 28.94
N ILE A 171 -8.92 -10.89 27.64
CA ILE A 171 -7.93 -11.78 27.04
C ILE A 171 -6.53 -11.13 27.04
N ALA A 172 -6.45 -9.81 26.89
CA ALA A 172 -5.20 -9.08 26.70
C ALA A 172 -4.42 -8.91 28.02
N THR A 173 -3.15 -9.32 28.02
CA THR A 173 -2.27 -9.20 29.18
C THR A 173 -1.84 -7.75 29.43
N LYS A 174 -1.29 -7.45 30.61
CA LYS A 174 -0.71 -6.13 30.90
C LYS A 174 0.40 -5.75 29.92
N ARG A 175 1.18 -6.73 29.45
CA ARG A 175 2.24 -6.51 28.45
C ARG A 175 1.65 -6.11 27.10
N ASP A 176 0.60 -6.78 26.65
CA ASP A 176 -0.07 -6.49 25.38
C ASP A 176 -0.68 -5.08 25.37
N LYS A 177 -1.22 -4.64 26.51
CA LYS A 177 -1.73 -3.27 26.68
C LYS A 177 -0.61 -2.23 26.62
N ILE A 178 0.52 -2.47 27.29
CA ILE A 178 1.69 -1.58 27.23
C ILE A 178 2.23 -1.50 25.80
N LEU A 179 2.36 -2.64 25.12
CA LEU A 179 2.80 -2.72 23.73
C LEU A 179 1.83 -1.97 22.79
N SER A 180 0.53 -2.08 23.02
CA SER A 180 -0.49 -1.38 22.23
C SER A 180 -0.41 0.14 22.39
N ILE A 181 -0.24 0.64 23.62
CA ILE A 181 -0.03 2.07 23.87
C ILE A 181 1.24 2.55 23.17
N PHE A 182 2.33 1.80 23.31
CA PHE A 182 3.60 2.11 22.65
C PHE A 182 3.45 2.17 21.12
N MET A 183 2.76 1.20 20.50
CA MET A 183 2.50 1.19 19.06
C MET A 183 1.71 2.42 18.60
N ILE A 184 0.67 2.83 19.34
CA ILE A 184 -0.11 4.03 19.00
C ILE A 184 0.74 5.29 19.10
N VAL A 185 1.51 5.45 20.18
CA VAL A 185 2.38 6.62 20.36
C VAL A 185 3.42 6.70 19.24
N LEU A 186 4.07 5.59 18.92
CA LEU A 186 5.06 5.52 17.85
C LEU A 186 4.44 5.84 16.48
N ALA A 187 3.26 5.28 16.20
CA ALA A 187 2.52 5.52 14.97
C ALA A 187 2.14 6.99 14.79
N VAL A 188 1.57 7.62 15.82
CA VAL A 188 1.18 9.04 15.79
C VAL A 188 2.40 9.94 15.64
N PHE A 189 3.47 9.66 16.40
CA PHE A 189 4.70 10.44 16.32
C PHE A 189 5.35 10.33 14.94
N SER A 190 5.50 9.12 14.41
CA SER A 190 6.08 8.87 13.08
C SER A 190 5.29 9.58 11.98
N ASN A 191 3.96 9.51 12.04
CA ASN A 191 3.09 10.21 11.08
C ASN A 191 3.21 11.72 11.16
N MET A 192 3.29 12.28 12.37
CA MET A 192 3.47 13.71 12.54
C MET A 192 4.79 14.17 11.91
N VAL A 193 5.87 13.42 12.10
CA VAL A 193 7.18 13.70 11.48
C VAL A 193 7.10 13.58 9.96
N ALA A 194 6.45 12.52 9.43
CA ALA A 194 6.29 12.31 8.00
C ALA A 194 5.50 13.46 7.33
N ILE A 195 4.33 13.79 7.86
CA ILE A 195 3.49 14.89 7.35
C ILE A 195 4.23 16.22 7.42
N TYR A 196 4.95 16.48 8.52
CA TYR A 196 5.75 17.69 8.65
C TYR A 196 6.87 17.77 7.59
N SER A 197 7.58 16.66 7.38
CA SER A 197 8.65 16.57 6.38
C SER A 197 8.12 16.79 4.96
N ASP A 198 7.01 16.14 4.61
CA ASP A 198 6.38 16.25 3.30
C ASP A 198 5.85 17.68 3.06
N ALA A 199 5.18 18.27 4.06
CA ALA A 199 4.72 19.65 4.00
C ALA A 199 5.89 20.62 3.82
N TYR A 200 6.97 20.46 4.58
CA TYR A 200 8.17 21.29 4.48
C TYR A 200 8.83 21.18 3.10
N ALA A 201 8.97 19.96 2.56
CA ALA A 201 9.50 19.73 1.21
C ALA A 201 8.66 20.43 0.14
N LEU A 202 7.32 20.38 0.28
CA LEU A 202 6.38 21.00 -0.65
C LEU A 202 6.45 22.54 -0.60
N PHE A 203 6.55 23.12 0.61
CA PHE A 203 6.75 24.56 0.76
C PHE A 203 8.09 25.02 0.18
N LYS A 204 9.18 24.27 0.42
CA LYS A 204 10.51 24.60 -0.11
C LYS A 204 10.55 24.54 -1.64
N LYS A 205 9.91 23.53 -2.25
CA LYS A 205 9.79 23.38 -3.72
C LYS A 205 9.02 24.53 -4.37
N ASN A 206 7.99 25.06 -3.69
CA ASN A 206 7.27 26.24 -4.16
C ASN A 206 8.02 27.57 -3.94
N SER A 207 9.04 27.57 -3.09
CA SER A 207 9.85 28.76 -2.76
C SER A 207 11.07 28.94 -3.66
N SER A 208 11.52 27.89 -4.35
CA SER A 208 12.60 27.99 -5.34
C SER A 208 12.07 28.58 -6.66
N PRO A 209 12.73 29.58 -7.26
CA PRO A 209 12.35 30.08 -8.58
C PRO A 209 12.42 28.92 -9.59
N ARG A 210 11.41 28.84 -10.46
CA ARG A 210 11.49 28.00 -11.67
C ARG A 210 12.56 28.64 -12.57
N GLU A 211 13.79 28.15 -12.51
CA GLU A 211 14.77 28.34 -13.58
C GLU A 211 14.42 27.47 -14.79
#